data_AF-A0A6J0XKY3-F1
#
_entry.id   AF-A0A6J0XKY3-F1
#
_cell.length_a   1.000
_cell.length_b   1.000
_cell.length_c   1.000
_cell.angle_alpha   90.00
_cell.angle_beta   90.00
_cell.angle_gamma   90.00
#
_symmetry.space_group_name_H-M   'P 1'
#
loop_
_entity.id
_entity.type
_entity.pdbx_description
1 polymer ?
#
loop_
_entity_poly.entity_id
_entity_poly.type
_entity_poly.pdbx_seq_one_letter_code
_entity_poly.pdbx_strand_id
1 'polypeptide(L)'
;MAEASRWHLGTPKRKLRYREDVEIRTTLQELLLYSIFLINLCILTFGMVNPHMYYLNKVMSSLFLDTSVAGEERTNFKSIRSITDFWKFMEGPFLDGLYWDSWYNNEKLYDLKNSSRIYYENILLGLPRVRQLKVRNGTCKVYSFFRSLMDECYDKYTSKNEDMADFGLKQDTEWKYSSPGMNSPWHWGFVGVYQNGGYIFTLSKSKSETLNKFINLRMNSWITRGTRVIFIDFSVYNANVNLFCIIRLVAEFPATGGILTSWQFYSVKLLRYVSFYDYFIASCEIIFCIFIIVFSIQEIKKLKEFKFAYFKSIWNWLELLLLVVSIFSQIWLIEITSEPTNEGAVKKKKSRIFYSSVIYSKSRKYQP
;
A
#
# COMPACT_ATOMS: atom_id res chain seq x y z
N MET A 1 17.87 60.26 42.19
CA MET A 1 16.86 60.71 41.22
C MET A 1 16.06 59.46 40.84
N ALA A 2 15.04 59.10 41.61
CA ALA A 2 13.69 59.68 41.67
C ALA A 2 12.75 59.01 40.64
N GLU A 3 11.65 58.47 41.16
CA GLU A 3 10.44 57.99 40.48
C GLU A 3 10.43 56.61 39.82
N ALA A 4 10.22 55.57 40.65
CA ALA A 4 9.18 54.55 40.41
C ALA A 4 8.92 53.72 41.68
N SER A 5 8.74 54.39 42.82
CA SER A 5 8.23 53.80 44.06
C SER A 5 6.74 54.10 44.19
N ARG A 6 5.90 53.27 43.56
CA ARG A 6 4.47 53.18 43.84
C ARG A 6 3.98 51.86 43.26
N TRP A 7 3.24 51.08 44.06
CA TRP A 7 2.74 49.71 43.79
C TRP A 7 3.60 48.51 44.25
N HIS A 8 4.12 48.57 45.47
CA HIS A 8 4.23 47.35 46.30
C HIS A 8 3.16 47.40 47.40
N LEU A 9 1.87 47.36 47.01
CA LEU A 9 0.85 46.88 47.93
C LEU A 9 1.03 45.37 48.02
N GLY A 10 1.47 44.90 49.19
CA GLY A 10 1.63 43.48 49.48
C GLY A 10 0.39 42.70 49.04
N THR A 11 0.54 41.89 48.01
CA THR A 11 -0.38 40.80 47.76
C THR A 11 -0.38 39.95 49.03
N PRO A 12 -1.53 39.77 49.72
CA PRO A 12 -1.54 39.00 50.95
C PRO A 12 -1.01 37.60 50.63
N LYS A 13 -0.06 37.08 51.42
CA LYS A 13 0.55 35.74 51.23
C LYS A 13 -0.49 34.65 50.91
N ARG A 14 -1.72 34.80 51.42
CA ARG A 14 -2.88 33.94 51.17
C ARG A 14 -3.41 33.98 49.72
N LYS A 15 -3.37 35.12 49.02
CA LYS A 15 -3.76 35.26 47.59
C LYS A 15 -2.69 34.70 46.65
N LEU A 16 -1.41 34.82 47.00
CA LEU A 16 -0.31 34.19 46.25
C LEU A 16 -0.41 32.66 46.35
N ARG A 17 -0.56 32.13 47.57
CA ARG A 17 -0.71 30.68 47.81
C ARG A 17 -1.93 30.08 47.11
N TYR A 18 -3.08 30.78 47.14
CA TYR A 18 -4.29 30.35 46.42
C TYR A 18 -4.10 30.30 44.89
N ARG A 19 -3.33 31.24 44.32
CA ARG A 19 -3.04 31.27 42.88
C ARG A 19 -2.13 30.10 42.48
N GLU A 20 -1.11 29.82 43.29
CA GLU A 20 -0.22 28.66 43.12
C GLU A 20 -0.99 27.34 43.22
N ASP A 21 -1.88 27.20 44.22
CA ASP A 21 -2.70 26.00 44.40
C ASP A 21 -3.64 25.75 43.20
N VAL A 22 -4.22 26.82 42.62
CA VAL A 22 -5.07 26.73 41.43
C VAL A 22 -4.25 26.34 40.20
N GLU A 23 -3.07 26.94 40.00
CA GLU A 23 -2.19 26.67 38.86
C GLU A 23 -1.62 25.24 38.91
N ILE A 24 -1.25 24.75 40.10
CA ILE A 24 -0.84 23.35 40.32
C ILE A 24 -2.00 22.39 40.02
N ARG A 25 -3.22 22.72 40.46
CA ARG A 25 -4.38 21.86 40.22
C ARG A 25 -4.76 21.80 38.73
N THR A 26 -4.73 22.92 38.02
CA THR A 26 -5.03 22.96 36.58
C THR A 26 -3.97 22.22 35.77
N THR A 27 -2.69 22.45 36.06
CA THR A 27 -1.58 21.75 35.37
C THR A 27 -1.62 20.24 35.62
N LEU A 28 -1.96 19.81 36.84
CA LEU A 28 -2.11 18.38 37.17
C LEU A 28 -3.33 17.75 36.45
N GLN A 29 -4.44 18.48 36.34
CA GLN A 29 -5.60 18.03 35.56
C GLN A 29 -5.28 17.89 34.06
N GLU A 30 -4.55 18.86 33.49
CA GLU A 30 -4.07 18.80 32.11
C GLU A 30 -3.11 17.62 31.90
N LEU A 31 -2.17 17.42 32.81
CA LEU A 31 -1.24 16.29 32.76
C LEU A 31 -1.96 14.94 32.80
N LEU A 32 -2.97 14.79 33.66
CA LEU A 32 -3.80 13.59 33.73
C LEU A 32 -4.57 13.37 32.42
N LEU A 33 -5.16 14.43 31.85
CA LEU A 33 -5.89 14.36 30.58
C LEU A 33 -4.98 13.88 29.44
N TYR A 34 -3.78 14.48 29.32
CA TYR A 34 -2.80 14.07 28.32
C TYR A 34 -2.26 12.65 28.55
N SER A 35 -2.11 12.23 29.81
CA SER A 35 -1.69 10.86 30.14
C SER A 35 -2.73 9.83 29.70
N ILE A 36 -4.02 10.09 29.95
CA ILE A 36 -5.11 9.21 29.50
C ILE A 36 -5.19 9.18 27.97
N PHE A 37 -5.06 10.34 27.32
CA PHE A 37 -5.01 10.42 25.86
C PHE A 37 -3.86 9.59 25.28
N LEU A 38 -2.66 9.71 25.86
CA LEU A 38 -1.49 8.95 25.43
C LEU A 38 -1.70 7.44 25.60
N ILE A 39 -2.27 6.99 26.72
CA ILE A 39 -2.59 5.58 26.95
C ILE A 39 -3.60 5.08 25.90
N ASN A 40 -4.65 5.85 25.63
CA ASN A 40 -5.64 5.50 24.60
C ASN A 40 -4.99 5.40 23.20
N LEU A 41 -4.12 6.36 22.83
CA LEU A 41 -3.38 6.33 21.57
C LEU A 41 -2.46 5.09 21.48
N CYS A 42 -1.77 4.73 22.57
CA CYS A 42 -0.97 3.52 22.63
C CYS A 42 -1.83 2.26 22.41
N ILE A 43 -2.99 2.16 23.06
CA ILE A 43 -3.90 1.04 22.87
C ILE A 43 -4.36 0.94 21.41
N LEU A 44 -4.72 2.06 20.78
CA LEU A 44 -5.17 2.07 19.38
C LEU A 44 -4.04 1.68 18.41
N THR A 45 -2.83 2.20 18.61
CA THR A 45 -1.68 1.92 17.74
C THR A 45 -1.24 0.46 17.84
N PHE A 46 -1.12 -0.10 19.05
CA PHE A 46 -0.75 -1.49 19.24
C PHE A 46 -1.89 -2.47 18.93
N GLY A 47 -3.14 -2.12 19.26
CA GLY A 47 -4.30 -2.98 19.03
C GLY A 47 -4.60 -3.20 17.54
N MET A 48 -4.26 -2.22 16.69
CA MET A 48 -4.43 -2.32 15.24
C MET A 48 -3.30 -3.10 14.54
N VAL A 49 -2.11 -3.17 15.14
CA VAL A 49 -0.93 -3.82 14.56
C VAL A 49 -0.73 -5.20 15.18
N ASN A 50 -1.10 -6.24 14.44
CA ASN A 50 -0.93 -7.62 14.88
C ASN A 50 0.46 -8.15 14.45
N PRO A 51 1.27 -8.77 15.33
CA PRO A 51 2.52 -9.45 14.95
C PRO A 51 2.35 -10.46 13.80
N HIS A 52 1.19 -11.11 13.68
CA HIS A 52 0.88 -12.01 12.57
C HIS A 52 0.91 -11.33 11.19
N MET A 53 0.73 -10.01 11.11
CA MET A 53 0.89 -9.26 9.85
C MET A 53 2.32 -9.36 9.31
N TYR A 54 3.34 -9.32 10.18
CA TYR A 54 4.73 -9.48 9.78
C TYR A 54 5.00 -10.89 9.26
N TYR A 55 4.57 -11.92 10.00
CA TYR A 55 4.79 -13.31 9.61
C TYR A 55 4.08 -13.66 8.30
N LEU A 56 2.84 -13.21 8.12
CA LEU A 56 2.10 -13.41 6.87
C LEU A 56 2.82 -12.78 5.68
N ASN A 57 3.28 -11.53 5.81
CA ASN A 57 4.05 -10.87 4.76
C ASN A 57 5.37 -11.58 4.48
N LYS A 58 6.08 -12.05 5.52
CA LYS A 58 7.37 -12.74 5.40
C LYS A 58 7.23 -14.07 4.66
N VAL A 59 6.24 -14.88 5.05
CA VAL A 59 5.98 -16.19 4.44
C VAL A 59 5.56 -16.01 2.97
N MET A 60 4.67 -15.07 2.67
CA MET A 60 4.28 -14.76 1.29
C MET A 60 5.45 -14.21 0.46
N SER A 61 6.26 -13.34 1.04
CA SER A 61 7.47 -12.81 0.40
C SER A 61 8.47 -13.91 0.09
N SER A 62 8.72 -14.82 1.03
CA SER A 62 9.64 -15.94 0.83
C SER A 62 9.15 -16.87 -0.29
N LEU A 63 7.84 -17.17 -0.31
CA LEU A 63 7.25 -18.04 -1.32
C LEU A 63 7.37 -17.50 -2.74
N PHE A 64 7.12 -16.20 -2.96
CA PHE A 64 7.08 -15.64 -4.31
C PHE A 64 8.39 -14.97 -4.76
N LEU A 65 9.30 -14.65 -3.83
CA LEU A 65 10.55 -13.97 -4.18
C LEU A 65 11.79 -14.86 -4.13
N ASP A 66 11.84 -15.79 -3.17
CA ASP A 66 13.06 -16.55 -2.86
C ASP A 66 13.03 -17.97 -3.42
N THR A 67 11.87 -18.47 -3.84
CA THR A 67 11.74 -19.77 -4.52
C THR A 67 12.45 -19.73 -5.87
N SER A 68 13.34 -20.70 -6.08
CA SER A 68 14.13 -20.82 -7.30
C SER A 68 13.37 -21.56 -8.40
N VAL A 69 13.67 -21.24 -9.66
CA VAL A 69 13.22 -22.03 -10.80
C VAL A 69 13.81 -23.44 -10.73
N ALA A 70 13.00 -24.46 -11.05
CA ALA A 70 13.44 -25.85 -11.05
C ALA A 70 14.65 -26.04 -11.98
N GLY A 71 15.73 -26.63 -11.47
CA GLY A 71 16.98 -26.86 -12.20
C GLY A 71 17.96 -25.68 -12.23
N GLU A 72 17.59 -24.51 -11.69
CA GLU A 72 18.44 -23.32 -11.65
C GLU A 72 18.37 -22.64 -10.27
N GLU A 73 19.11 -23.17 -9.29
CA GLU A 73 19.08 -22.72 -7.87
C GLU A 73 19.33 -21.21 -7.68
N ARG A 74 19.99 -20.56 -8.63
CA ARG A 74 20.33 -19.12 -8.55
C ARG A 74 19.30 -18.19 -9.17
N THR A 75 18.26 -18.71 -9.81
CA THR A 75 17.25 -17.88 -10.49
C THR A 75 15.97 -17.82 -9.67
N ASN A 76 15.71 -16.66 -9.08
CA ASN A 76 14.49 -16.34 -8.34
C ASN A 76 13.93 -15.00 -8.85
N PHE A 77 12.80 -14.54 -8.29
CA PHE A 77 12.19 -13.29 -8.74
C PHE A 77 13.13 -12.07 -8.62
N LYS A 78 13.96 -12.04 -7.56
CA LYS A 78 14.89 -10.93 -7.31
C LYS A 78 16.01 -10.86 -8.35
N SER A 79 16.36 -12.00 -8.96
CA SER A 79 17.47 -12.12 -9.90
C SER A 79 17.07 -12.13 -11.38
N ILE A 80 15.78 -11.93 -11.70
CA ILE A 80 15.29 -11.90 -13.09
C ILE A 80 15.95 -10.74 -13.84
N ARG A 81 16.60 -11.04 -14.97
CA ARG A 81 17.28 -10.03 -15.82
C ARG A 81 16.81 -10.06 -17.27
N SER A 82 16.24 -11.16 -17.74
CA SER A 82 15.83 -11.36 -19.13
C SER A 82 14.36 -11.76 -19.27
N ILE A 83 13.78 -11.53 -20.44
CA ILE A 83 12.38 -11.90 -20.75
C ILE A 83 12.19 -13.43 -20.63
N THR A 84 13.22 -14.20 -21.00
CA THR A 84 13.21 -15.66 -20.87
C THR A 84 13.14 -16.09 -19.42
N ASP A 85 13.92 -15.48 -18.53
CA ASP A 85 13.88 -15.79 -17.09
C ASP A 85 12.54 -15.40 -16.48
N PHE A 86 11.95 -14.28 -16.94
CA PHE A 86 10.63 -13.86 -16.50
C PHE A 86 9.56 -14.90 -16.86
N TRP A 87 9.56 -15.44 -18.08
CA TRP A 87 8.62 -16.51 -18.45
C TRP A 87 8.87 -17.82 -17.70
N LYS A 88 10.14 -18.21 -17.49
CA LYS A 88 10.48 -19.37 -16.64
C LYS A 88 9.95 -19.21 -15.22
N PHE A 89 10.08 -18.02 -14.64
CA PHE A 89 9.51 -17.70 -13.32
C PHE A 89 7.98 -17.82 -13.33
N MET A 90 7.32 -17.25 -14.33
CA MET A 90 5.86 -17.29 -14.46
C MET A 90 5.34 -18.73 -14.61
N GLU A 91 5.99 -19.56 -15.42
CA GLU A 91 5.56 -20.94 -15.70
C GLU A 91 5.93 -21.94 -14.60
N GLY A 92 6.94 -21.66 -13.78
CA GLY A 92 7.36 -22.52 -12.67
C GLY A 92 6.98 -21.95 -11.30
N PRO A 93 7.93 -21.32 -10.57
CA PRO A 93 7.75 -20.92 -9.17
C PRO A 93 6.48 -20.12 -8.89
N PHE A 94 6.06 -19.25 -9.80
CA PHE A 94 4.86 -18.45 -9.61
C PHE A 94 3.57 -19.30 -9.65
N LEU A 95 3.44 -20.19 -10.64
CA LEU A 95 2.28 -21.11 -10.72
C LEU A 95 2.28 -22.10 -9.56
N ASP A 96 3.44 -22.68 -9.25
CA ASP A 96 3.58 -23.63 -8.14
C ASP A 96 3.27 -22.97 -6.80
N GLY A 97 3.63 -21.69 -6.63
CA GLY A 97 3.28 -20.90 -5.45
C GLY A 97 1.78 -20.60 -5.32
N LEU A 98 1.06 -20.40 -6.43
CA LEU A 98 -0.36 -20.05 -6.45
C LEU A 98 -1.31 -21.25 -6.34
N TYR A 99 -0.96 -22.38 -6.96
CA TYR A 99 -1.83 -23.54 -7.11
C TYR A 99 -1.21 -24.76 -6.42
N TRP A 100 -1.73 -25.06 -5.23
CA TRP A 100 -1.36 -26.22 -4.43
C TRP A 100 -2.42 -27.30 -4.59
N ASP A 101 -2.10 -28.33 -5.35
CA ASP A 101 -3.04 -29.39 -5.71
C ASP A 101 -2.93 -30.62 -4.80
N SER A 102 -1.82 -30.73 -4.05
CA SER A 102 -1.53 -31.87 -3.20
C SER A 102 -1.01 -31.48 -1.82
N TRP A 103 -1.31 -32.33 -0.85
CA TRP A 103 -0.69 -32.32 0.47
C TRP A 103 0.77 -32.74 0.37
N TYR A 104 1.51 -32.59 1.48
CA TYR A 104 2.91 -33.00 1.58
C TYR A 104 3.12 -34.52 1.32
N ASN A 105 2.06 -35.33 1.50
CA ASN A 105 2.04 -36.76 1.23
C ASN A 105 1.53 -37.10 -0.20
N ASN A 106 1.43 -36.12 -1.09
CA ASN A 106 0.91 -36.25 -2.46
C ASN A 106 -0.57 -36.67 -2.58
N GLU A 107 -1.31 -36.70 -1.47
CA GLU A 107 -2.76 -36.84 -1.53
C GLU A 107 -3.36 -35.56 -2.09
N LYS A 108 -4.36 -35.69 -2.96
CA LYS A 108 -5.05 -34.51 -3.51
C LYS A 108 -5.65 -33.70 -2.38
N LEU A 109 -5.46 -32.37 -2.42
CA LEU A 109 -6.28 -31.52 -1.58
C LEU A 109 -7.75 -31.81 -1.92
N TYR A 110 -8.58 -31.87 -0.87
CA TYR A 110 -10.04 -32.01 -0.97
C TYR A 110 -10.60 -31.10 -2.07
N ASP A 111 -11.73 -31.49 -2.65
CA ASP A 111 -12.41 -30.80 -3.75
C ASP A 111 -12.68 -29.33 -3.37
N LEU A 112 -11.70 -28.48 -3.64
CA LEU A 112 -11.74 -27.05 -3.45
C LEU A 112 -12.60 -26.50 -4.57
N LYS A 113 -13.92 -26.68 -4.44
CA LYS A 113 -14.89 -26.46 -5.53
C LYS A 113 -14.81 -25.08 -6.19
N ASN A 114 -14.06 -24.11 -5.65
CA ASN A 114 -13.90 -22.79 -6.26
C ASN A 114 -12.67 -21.94 -5.86
N SER A 115 -11.72 -22.43 -5.04
CA SER A 115 -10.65 -21.58 -4.49
C SER A 115 -9.33 -22.32 -4.32
N SER A 116 -8.20 -21.78 -4.81
CA SER A 116 -6.90 -22.32 -4.43
C SER A 116 -6.51 -21.86 -3.01
N ARG A 117 -5.79 -22.71 -2.30
CA ARG A 117 -5.20 -22.39 -0.99
C ARG A 117 -3.69 -22.42 -1.09
N ILE A 118 -3.03 -21.43 -0.51
CA ILE A 118 -1.58 -21.29 -0.42
C ILE A 118 -1.17 -21.68 1.01
N TYR A 119 -0.20 -22.58 1.15
CA TYR A 119 0.16 -23.18 2.45
C TYR A 119 -1.05 -23.77 3.20
N TYR A 120 -2.04 -24.31 2.48
CA TYR A 120 -3.24 -24.97 3.01
C TYR A 120 -4.24 -24.05 3.77
N GLU A 121 -3.78 -22.95 4.36
CA GLU A 121 -4.58 -22.05 5.21
C GLU A 121 -5.00 -20.75 4.51
N ASN A 122 -4.19 -20.27 3.56
CA ASN A 122 -4.38 -18.95 2.97
C ASN A 122 -5.21 -19.06 1.69
N ILE A 123 -6.38 -18.43 1.64
CA ILE A 123 -7.31 -18.52 0.52
C ILE A 123 -6.96 -17.46 -0.53
N LEU A 124 -6.74 -17.86 -1.79
CA LEU A 124 -6.58 -16.91 -2.89
C LEU A 124 -7.92 -16.24 -3.20
N LEU A 125 -7.94 -14.90 -3.19
CA LEU A 125 -9.15 -14.14 -3.43
C LEU A 125 -9.25 -13.67 -4.88
N GLY A 126 -10.31 -14.14 -5.56
CA GLY A 126 -10.53 -13.85 -6.97
C GLY A 126 -9.47 -14.52 -7.84
N LEU A 127 -9.16 -13.88 -8.96
CA LEU A 127 -8.17 -14.38 -9.91
C LEU A 127 -6.98 -13.39 -9.95
N PRO A 128 -5.74 -13.89 -9.94
CA PRO A 128 -4.57 -13.06 -10.18
C PRO A 128 -4.69 -12.35 -11.53
N ARG A 129 -4.24 -11.10 -11.58
CA ARG A 129 -4.31 -10.26 -12.76
C ARG A 129 -2.91 -9.81 -13.14
N VAL A 130 -2.57 -10.00 -14.41
CA VAL A 130 -1.34 -9.51 -15.00
C VAL A 130 -1.68 -8.32 -15.89
N ARG A 131 -0.89 -7.25 -15.79
CA ARG A 131 -1.10 -6.01 -16.54
C ARG A 131 0.21 -5.51 -17.10
N GLN A 132 0.22 -5.12 -18.37
CA GLN A 132 1.39 -4.63 -19.08
C GLN A 132 1.15 -3.23 -19.65
N LEU A 133 2.20 -2.41 -19.60
CA LEU A 133 2.27 -1.14 -20.32
C LEU A 133 3.33 -1.19 -21.40
N LYS A 134 2.99 -0.59 -22.55
CA LYS A 134 3.82 -0.54 -23.75
C LYS A 134 4.01 0.90 -24.21
N VAL A 135 5.06 1.12 -24.99
CA VAL A 135 5.38 2.40 -25.62
C VAL A 135 5.33 2.23 -27.13
N ARG A 136 4.84 3.27 -27.83
CA ARG A 136 4.74 3.26 -29.30
C ARG A 136 6.12 3.21 -29.95
N ASN A 137 6.18 2.57 -31.11
CA ASN A 137 7.37 2.59 -31.96
C ASN A 137 7.64 4.01 -32.49
N GLY A 138 8.90 4.36 -32.72
CA GLY A 138 9.34 5.66 -33.24
C GLY A 138 9.24 6.81 -32.24
N THR A 139 9.12 6.51 -30.94
CA THR A 139 9.00 7.55 -29.89
C THR A 139 10.33 8.21 -29.53
N CYS A 140 11.45 7.56 -29.84
CA CYS A 140 12.78 8.08 -29.57
C CYS A 140 13.36 8.84 -30.78
N LYS A 141 14.31 9.74 -30.53
CA LYS A 141 15.05 10.45 -31.58
C LYS A 141 16.36 9.72 -31.89
N VAL A 142 16.37 8.96 -32.98
CA VAL A 142 17.59 8.30 -33.49
C VAL A 142 18.39 9.29 -34.37
N TYR A 143 19.68 9.41 -34.08
CA TYR A 143 20.60 10.23 -34.87
C TYR A 143 20.68 9.71 -36.31
N SER A 144 20.71 10.61 -37.30
CA SER A 144 20.56 10.28 -38.71
C SER A 144 21.51 9.20 -39.21
N PHE A 145 22.75 9.20 -38.72
CA PHE A 145 23.78 8.23 -39.09
C PHE A 145 23.43 6.77 -38.69
N PHE A 146 22.69 6.58 -37.59
CA PHE A 146 22.33 5.25 -37.09
C PHE A 146 20.95 4.78 -37.53
N ARG A 147 20.21 5.59 -38.32
CA ARG A 147 18.86 5.21 -38.78
C ARG A 147 18.85 3.97 -39.65
N SER A 148 19.89 3.76 -40.47
CA SER A 148 20.02 2.55 -41.28
C SER A 148 20.27 1.28 -40.47
N LEU A 149 20.68 1.42 -39.20
CA LEU A 149 20.97 0.30 -38.29
C LEU A 149 19.81 0.00 -37.34
N MET A 150 18.83 0.92 -37.23
CA MET A 150 17.73 0.81 -36.28
C MET A 150 16.42 1.32 -36.89
N ASP A 151 15.60 0.38 -37.38
CA ASP A 151 14.25 0.67 -37.90
C ASP A 151 13.23 0.94 -36.79
N GLU A 152 13.45 0.36 -35.60
CA GLU A 152 12.55 0.49 -34.45
C GLU A 152 13.22 1.14 -33.26
N CYS A 153 12.49 2.05 -32.60
CA CYS A 153 12.93 2.66 -31.37
C CYS A 153 11.82 2.94 -30.38
N TYR A 154 12.12 2.69 -29.11
CA TYR A 154 11.20 2.84 -28.00
C TYR A 154 11.86 3.66 -26.90
N ASP A 155 11.31 4.83 -26.58
CA ASP A 155 11.81 5.67 -25.51
C ASP A 155 11.35 5.18 -24.11
N LYS A 156 11.71 5.89 -23.04
CA LYS A 156 11.17 5.69 -21.70
C LYS A 156 9.65 5.87 -21.67
N TYR A 157 9.01 5.22 -20.70
CA TYR A 157 7.57 5.38 -20.50
C TYR A 157 7.23 6.82 -20.12
N THR A 158 6.29 7.40 -20.85
CA THR A 158 5.57 8.61 -20.47
C THR A 158 4.12 8.42 -20.91
N SER A 159 3.17 9.05 -20.22
CA SER A 159 1.75 8.97 -20.59
C SER A 159 1.48 9.42 -22.04
N LYS A 160 2.31 10.31 -22.60
CA LYS A 160 2.22 10.73 -24.01
C LYS A 160 2.68 9.64 -24.98
N ASN A 161 3.70 8.86 -24.61
CA ASN A 161 4.33 7.85 -25.46
C ASN A 161 3.69 6.47 -25.34
N GLU A 162 2.72 6.30 -24.43
CA GLU A 162 2.02 5.05 -24.19
C GLU A 162 1.33 4.53 -25.45
N ASP A 163 1.48 3.23 -25.70
CA ASP A 163 0.80 2.56 -26.79
C ASP A 163 -0.59 2.13 -26.35
N MET A 164 -1.59 2.61 -27.09
CA MET A 164 -3.01 2.36 -26.84
C MET A 164 -3.65 1.54 -27.98
N ALA A 165 -2.87 1.14 -28.99
CA ALA A 165 -3.38 0.39 -30.14
C ALA A 165 -3.41 -1.12 -29.84
N ASP A 166 -4.39 -1.84 -30.39
CA ASP A 166 -4.43 -3.30 -30.25
C ASP A 166 -3.26 -3.97 -30.99
N PHE A 167 -2.63 -4.97 -30.37
CA PHE A 167 -1.44 -5.65 -30.91
C PHE A 167 -1.58 -7.17 -30.93
N GLY A 168 -0.73 -7.91 -31.65
CA GLY A 168 -0.76 -9.38 -31.65
C GLY A 168 -2.10 -9.99 -32.08
N LEU A 169 -2.64 -10.94 -31.31
CA LEU A 169 -3.86 -11.69 -31.61
C LEU A 169 -5.14 -10.90 -31.22
N LYS A 170 -5.34 -9.73 -31.86
CA LYS A 170 -6.41 -8.71 -31.63
C LYS A 170 -7.85 -9.21 -31.32
N GLN A 171 -8.14 -10.48 -31.50
CA GLN A 171 -9.42 -11.12 -31.15
C GLN A 171 -9.61 -11.18 -29.63
N ASP A 172 -8.58 -11.53 -28.86
CA ASP A 172 -8.72 -11.72 -27.41
C ASP A 172 -8.56 -10.42 -26.62
N THR A 173 -9.14 -10.38 -25.42
CA THR A 173 -9.14 -9.19 -24.56
C THR A 173 -7.74 -8.81 -24.07
N GLU A 174 -6.84 -9.79 -24.00
CA GLU A 174 -5.46 -9.69 -23.53
C GLU A 174 -4.57 -8.84 -24.43
N TRP A 175 -5.02 -8.62 -25.66
CA TRP A 175 -4.34 -7.90 -26.72
C TRP A 175 -4.93 -6.51 -26.99
N LYS A 176 -6.04 -6.20 -26.30
CA LYS A 176 -6.75 -4.92 -26.40
C LYS A 176 -6.37 -3.99 -25.26
N TYR A 177 -6.23 -2.71 -25.57
CA TYR A 177 -5.87 -1.71 -24.56
C TYR A 177 -7.07 -1.40 -23.65
N SER A 178 -6.86 -1.49 -22.34
CA SER A 178 -7.83 -1.08 -21.33
C SER A 178 -7.48 0.30 -20.79
N SER A 179 -8.40 1.26 -20.95
CA SER A 179 -8.21 2.62 -20.45
C SER A 179 -8.29 2.68 -18.91
N PRO A 180 -7.49 3.56 -18.27
CA PRO A 180 -7.57 3.73 -16.82
C PRO A 180 -8.92 4.33 -16.41
N GLY A 181 -9.47 3.88 -15.29
CA GLY A 181 -10.63 4.56 -14.68
C GLY A 181 -10.26 5.96 -14.19
N MET A 182 -11.21 6.90 -14.25
CA MET A 182 -11.01 8.36 -14.06
C MET A 182 -10.21 8.75 -12.81
N ASN A 183 -10.34 8.01 -11.69
CA ASN A 183 -9.65 8.27 -10.43
C ASN A 183 -8.63 7.17 -10.07
N SER A 184 -8.01 6.55 -11.07
CA SER A 184 -7.00 5.52 -10.83
C SER A 184 -5.66 6.16 -10.47
N PRO A 185 -5.12 5.92 -9.28
CA PRO A 185 -3.83 6.45 -8.88
C PRO A 185 -2.67 5.81 -9.67
N TRP A 186 -1.59 6.57 -9.79
CA TRP A 186 -0.40 6.14 -10.51
C TRP A 186 0.50 5.27 -9.63
N HIS A 187 1.19 4.32 -10.25
CA HIS A 187 2.20 3.51 -9.58
C HIS A 187 3.58 4.14 -9.73
N TRP A 188 4.25 4.36 -8.60
CA TRP A 188 5.62 4.87 -8.58
C TRP A 188 6.60 3.70 -8.57
N GLY A 189 7.21 3.46 -9.72
CA GLY A 189 8.25 2.47 -9.92
C GLY A 189 9.64 2.95 -9.58
N PHE A 190 10.65 2.12 -9.86
CA PHE A 190 12.05 2.53 -9.75
C PHE A 190 12.47 3.42 -10.91
N VAL A 191 12.10 3.04 -12.14
CA VAL A 191 12.52 3.72 -13.38
C VAL A 191 11.50 4.76 -13.85
N GLY A 192 10.22 4.57 -13.52
CA GLY A 192 9.14 5.40 -14.07
C GLY A 192 7.91 5.49 -13.18
N VAL A 193 7.00 6.38 -13.57
CA VAL A 193 5.67 6.52 -12.96
C VAL A 193 4.64 6.06 -13.98
N TYR A 194 3.82 5.10 -13.59
CA TYR A 194 2.99 4.32 -14.49
C TYR A 194 1.50 4.53 -14.22
N GLN A 195 0.71 4.69 -15.27
CA GLN A 195 -0.75 4.78 -15.15
C GLN A 195 -1.38 3.39 -14.94
N ASN A 196 -2.66 3.37 -14.57
CA ASN A 196 -3.39 2.14 -14.24
C ASN A 196 -4.09 1.49 -15.45
N GLY A 197 -3.85 1.98 -16.67
CA GLY A 197 -4.31 1.38 -17.92
C GLY A 197 -3.42 0.24 -18.38
N GLY A 198 -3.59 -0.17 -19.63
CA GLY A 198 -2.74 -1.13 -20.32
C GLY A 198 -3.44 -2.38 -20.80
N TYR A 199 -2.64 -3.37 -21.18
CA TYR A 199 -3.11 -4.68 -21.63
C TYR A 199 -3.19 -5.60 -20.42
N ILE A 200 -4.35 -6.20 -20.21
CA ILE A 200 -4.68 -6.90 -18.97
C ILE A 200 -5.17 -8.29 -19.30
N PHE A 201 -4.69 -9.27 -18.54
CA PHE A 201 -5.27 -10.60 -18.54
C PHE A 201 -5.40 -11.16 -17.13
N THR A 202 -6.42 -11.98 -16.93
CA THR A 202 -6.63 -12.70 -15.67
C THR A 202 -6.23 -14.16 -15.84
N LEU A 203 -5.68 -14.72 -14.75
CA LEU A 203 -5.37 -16.14 -14.65
C LEU A 203 -6.65 -16.96 -14.45
N SER A 204 -6.59 -18.27 -14.72
CA SER A 204 -7.69 -19.20 -14.50
C SER A 204 -7.68 -19.76 -13.07
N LYS A 205 -8.73 -20.50 -12.68
CA LYS A 205 -8.73 -21.25 -11.40
C LYS A 205 -7.86 -22.51 -11.47
N SER A 206 -7.70 -23.08 -12.66
CA SER A 206 -6.90 -24.28 -12.90
C SER A 206 -5.46 -23.93 -13.23
N LYS A 207 -4.52 -24.67 -12.63
CA LYS A 207 -3.08 -24.57 -12.93
C LYS A 207 -2.79 -24.89 -14.40
N SER A 208 -3.38 -25.96 -14.92
CA SER A 208 -3.17 -26.42 -16.30
C SER A 208 -3.64 -25.40 -17.34
N GLU A 209 -4.84 -24.84 -17.15
CA GLU A 209 -5.36 -23.80 -18.03
C GLU A 209 -4.48 -22.54 -18.03
N THR A 210 -4.00 -22.16 -16.85
CA THR A 210 -3.14 -20.99 -16.70
C THR A 210 -1.78 -21.20 -17.35
N LEU A 211 -1.20 -22.40 -17.22
CA LEU A 211 0.04 -22.76 -17.90
C LEU A 211 -0.11 -22.69 -19.41
N ASN A 212 -1.19 -23.27 -19.97
CA ASN A 212 -1.47 -23.19 -21.41
C ASN A 212 -1.63 -21.74 -21.88
N LYS A 213 -2.26 -20.89 -21.06
CA LYS A 213 -2.38 -19.45 -21.35
C LYS A 213 -1.01 -18.76 -21.38
N PHE A 214 -0.11 -19.06 -20.45
CA PHE A 214 1.25 -18.51 -20.47
C PHE A 214 2.05 -18.96 -21.70
N ILE A 215 1.98 -20.25 -22.04
CA ILE A 215 2.63 -20.78 -23.24
C ILE A 215 2.11 -20.06 -24.49
N ASN A 216 0.79 -19.89 -24.61
CA ASN A 216 0.16 -19.19 -25.73
C ASN A 216 0.65 -17.71 -25.83
N LEU A 217 0.65 -16.99 -24.71
CA LEU A 217 1.11 -15.59 -24.66
C LEU A 217 2.61 -15.46 -24.97
N ARG A 218 3.42 -16.42 -24.53
CA ARG A 218 4.86 -16.48 -24.82
C ARG A 218 5.10 -16.72 -26.31
N MET A 219 4.44 -17.72 -26.90
CA MET A 219 4.58 -18.05 -28.33
C MET A 219 4.15 -16.90 -29.25
N ASN A 220 3.15 -16.13 -28.83
CA ASN A 220 2.67 -14.96 -29.58
C ASN A 220 3.37 -13.64 -29.19
N SER A 221 4.47 -13.70 -28.44
CA SER A 221 5.28 -12.52 -28.09
C SER A 221 4.50 -11.40 -27.40
N TRP A 222 3.67 -11.72 -26.39
CA TRP A 222 2.93 -10.71 -25.63
C TRP A 222 3.85 -9.66 -24.99
N ILE A 223 5.01 -10.11 -24.48
CA ILE A 223 6.11 -9.24 -24.05
C ILE A 223 6.98 -8.92 -25.26
N THR A 224 6.97 -7.65 -25.67
CA THR A 224 7.81 -7.14 -26.78
C THR A 224 8.84 -6.12 -26.29
N ARG A 225 9.76 -5.69 -27.17
CA ARG A 225 10.79 -4.66 -26.90
C ARG A 225 10.22 -3.31 -26.41
N GLY A 226 9.00 -2.97 -26.83
CA GLY A 226 8.28 -1.77 -26.40
C GLY A 226 7.64 -1.87 -25.00
N THR A 227 7.69 -3.04 -24.35
CA THR A 227 7.18 -3.22 -22.99
C THR A 227 8.00 -2.40 -22.01
N ARG A 228 7.34 -1.77 -21.04
CA ARG A 228 8.02 -0.94 -20.01
C ARG A 228 7.79 -1.41 -18.60
N VAL A 229 6.64 -2.01 -18.32
CA VAL A 229 6.37 -2.59 -17.02
C VAL A 229 5.31 -3.68 -17.13
N ILE A 230 5.46 -4.70 -16.30
CA ILE A 230 4.47 -5.74 -16.05
C ILE A 230 4.17 -5.76 -14.56
N PHE A 231 2.89 -5.74 -14.21
CA PHE A 231 2.36 -5.86 -12.87
C PHE A 231 1.66 -7.20 -12.73
N ILE A 232 1.90 -7.89 -11.62
CA ILE A 232 1.18 -9.10 -11.23
C ILE A 232 0.51 -8.78 -9.90
N ASP A 233 -0.81 -8.59 -9.94
CA ASP A 233 -1.63 -8.21 -8.80
C ASP A 233 -2.48 -9.40 -8.36
N PHE A 234 -2.40 -9.77 -7.08
CA PHE A 234 -3.32 -10.72 -6.48
C PHE A 234 -3.46 -10.46 -4.97
N SER A 235 -4.42 -11.12 -4.35
CA SER A 235 -4.63 -10.98 -2.91
C SER A 235 -5.04 -12.30 -2.30
N VAL A 236 -4.61 -12.49 -1.07
CA VAL A 236 -4.81 -13.71 -0.29
C VAL A 236 -5.47 -13.33 1.02
N TYR A 237 -6.29 -14.22 1.58
CA TYR A 237 -6.93 -14.03 2.88
C TYR A 237 -6.62 -15.21 3.79
N ASN A 238 -6.09 -14.94 4.96
CA ASN A 238 -5.89 -15.92 6.01
C ASN A 238 -7.07 -15.87 6.98
N ALA A 239 -7.84 -16.96 7.05
CA ALA A 239 -9.03 -17.05 7.89
C ALA A 239 -8.68 -17.21 9.39
N ASN A 240 -7.55 -17.85 9.72
CA ASN A 240 -7.14 -18.12 11.10
C ASN A 240 -6.85 -16.83 11.87
N VAL A 241 -6.24 -15.84 11.22
CA VAL A 241 -5.90 -14.54 11.83
C VAL A 241 -6.73 -13.36 11.30
N ASN A 242 -7.68 -13.62 10.39
CA ASN A 242 -8.52 -12.61 9.74
C ASN A 242 -7.70 -11.45 9.14
N LEU A 243 -6.70 -11.79 8.32
CA LEU A 243 -5.82 -10.83 7.64
C LEU A 243 -5.86 -11.03 6.13
N PHE A 244 -5.90 -9.92 5.40
CA PHE A 244 -5.77 -9.91 3.94
C PHE A 244 -4.35 -9.52 3.59
N CYS A 245 -3.68 -10.29 2.74
CA CYS A 245 -2.40 -9.93 2.14
C CYS A 245 -2.62 -9.51 0.68
N ILE A 246 -2.26 -8.27 0.35
CA ILE A 246 -2.29 -7.74 -1.02
C ILE A 246 -0.86 -7.79 -1.55
N ILE A 247 -0.70 -8.44 -2.70
CA ILE A 247 0.60 -8.74 -3.31
C ILE A 247 0.65 -8.08 -4.68
N ARG A 248 1.72 -7.31 -4.91
CA ARG A 248 2.08 -6.77 -6.21
C ARG A 248 3.52 -7.10 -6.51
N LEU A 249 3.74 -7.85 -7.57
CA LEU A 249 5.05 -8.06 -8.16
C LEU A 249 5.15 -7.19 -9.41
N VAL A 250 6.30 -6.55 -9.60
CA VAL A 250 6.53 -5.61 -10.71
C VAL A 250 7.82 -5.99 -11.40
N ALA A 251 7.79 -6.08 -12.73
CA ALA A 251 8.95 -6.21 -13.58
C ALA A 251 9.01 -4.99 -14.51
N GLU A 252 10.00 -4.12 -14.31
CA GLU A 252 10.25 -2.93 -15.11
C GLU A 252 11.30 -3.21 -16.17
N PHE A 253 11.02 -2.74 -17.39
CA PHE A 253 11.88 -2.91 -18.56
C PHE A 253 12.40 -1.51 -18.94
N PRO A 254 13.57 -1.09 -18.44
CA PRO A 254 14.12 0.22 -18.78
C PRO A 254 14.41 0.29 -20.29
N ALA A 255 14.44 1.50 -20.85
CA ALA A 255 14.69 1.70 -22.28
C ALA A 255 16.10 1.23 -22.72
N THR A 256 17.02 1.08 -21.76
CA THR A 256 18.36 0.49 -21.94
C THR A 256 18.35 -1.03 -22.14
N GLY A 257 17.22 -1.70 -21.91
CA GLY A 257 17.10 -3.16 -21.90
C GLY A 257 17.32 -3.78 -20.52
N GLY A 258 17.14 -5.10 -20.42
CA GLY A 258 17.13 -5.84 -19.15
C GLY A 258 15.80 -5.71 -18.39
N ILE A 259 15.77 -6.28 -17.19
CA ILE A 259 14.61 -6.28 -16.29
C ILE A 259 15.06 -5.87 -14.89
N LEU A 260 14.26 -5.02 -14.25
CA LEU A 260 14.39 -4.66 -12.84
C LEU A 260 13.12 -5.10 -12.12
N THR A 261 13.26 -5.98 -11.14
CA THR A 261 12.11 -6.46 -10.36
C THR A 261 11.93 -5.66 -9.08
N SER A 262 10.67 -5.43 -8.71
CA SER A 262 10.29 -4.84 -7.44
C SER A 262 9.01 -5.48 -6.93
N TRP A 263 8.74 -5.34 -5.64
CA TRP A 263 7.63 -6.04 -4.99
C TRP A 263 7.06 -5.25 -3.82
N GLN A 264 5.79 -5.51 -3.54
CA GLN A 264 5.05 -4.96 -2.42
C GLN A 264 4.12 -6.03 -1.84
N PHE A 265 4.27 -6.30 -0.54
CA PHE A 265 3.43 -7.19 0.26
C PHE A 265 2.82 -6.37 1.39
N TYR A 266 1.50 -6.23 1.42
CA TYR A 266 0.79 -5.48 2.46
C TYR A 266 -0.26 -6.36 3.13
N SER A 267 -0.16 -6.49 4.46
CA SER A 267 -1.18 -7.13 5.27
C SER A 267 -2.12 -6.08 5.84
N VAL A 268 -3.43 -6.32 5.73
CA VAL A 268 -4.48 -5.39 6.13
C VAL A 268 -5.60 -6.17 6.81
N LYS A 269 -6.08 -5.66 7.94
CA LYS A 269 -7.29 -6.17 8.60
C LYS A 269 -8.51 -5.42 8.05
N LEU A 270 -9.15 -5.97 7.01
CA LEU A 270 -10.31 -5.34 6.38
C LEU A 270 -11.60 -5.54 7.18
N LEU A 271 -11.76 -6.71 7.81
CA LEU A 271 -12.90 -7.04 8.67
C LEU A 271 -12.58 -6.65 10.11
N ARG A 272 -13.05 -5.48 10.53
CA ARG A 272 -12.64 -4.85 11.78
C ARG A 272 -13.37 -5.38 13.01
N TYR A 273 -14.66 -5.69 12.93
CA TYR A 273 -15.51 -5.98 14.10
C TYR A 273 -15.92 -7.45 14.11
N VAL A 274 -14.99 -8.33 14.49
CA VAL A 274 -15.24 -9.78 14.53
C VAL A 274 -15.06 -10.34 15.94
N SER A 275 -13.95 -10.00 16.60
CA SER A 275 -13.64 -10.50 17.95
C SER A 275 -14.10 -9.53 19.05
N PHE A 276 -14.28 -10.02 20.28
CA PHE A 276 -14.50 -9.18 21.46
C PHE A 276 -13.41 -8.13 21.65
N TYR A 277 -12.15 -8.48 21.38
CA TYR A 277 -11.04 -7.52 21.42
C TYR A 277 -11.22 -6.37 20.43
N ASP A 278 -11.82 -6.64 19.27
CA ASP A 278 -12.07 -5.62 18.27
C ASP A 278 -13.13 -4.61 18.70
N TYR A 279 -14.16 -5.06 19.42
CA TYR A 279 -15.17 -4.18 20.01
C TYR A 279 -14.59 -3.32 21.14
N PHE A 280 -13.63 -3.84 21.89
CA PHE A 280 -12.88 -3.05 22.86
C PHE A 280 -12.07 -1.93 22.16
N ILE A 281 -11.34 -2.25 21.09
CA ILE A 281 -10.64 -1.24 20.28
C ILE A 281 -11.61 -0.22 19.70
N ALA A 282 -12.77 -0.64 19.20
CA ALA A 282 -13.81 0.27 18.69
C ALA A 282 -14.29 1.27 19.77
N SER A 283 -14.39 0.83 21.02
CA SER A 283 -14.75 1.68 22.15
C SER A 283 -13.64 2.70 22.44
N CYS A 284 -12.36 2.30 22.35
CA CYS A 284 -11.23 3.22 22.43
C CYS A 284 -11.23 4.25 21.29
N GLU A 285 -11.68 3.89 20.08
CA GLU A 285 -11.81 4.83 18.96
C GLU A 285 -12.86 5.91 19.23
N ILE A 286 -14.01 5.54 19.80
CA ILE A 286 -15.05 6.51 20.19
C ILE A 286 -14.49 7.49 21.24
N ILE A 287 -13.77 6.97 22.24
CA ILE A 287 -13.11 7.80 23.25
C ILE A 287 -12.09 8.76 22.60
N PHE A 288 -11.31 8.30 21.63
CA PHE A 288 -10.36 9.13 20.88
C PHE A 288 -11.05 10.25 20.10
N CYS A 289 -12.20 9.97 19.47
CA CYS A 289 -13.02 11.01 18.82
C CYS A 289 -13.50 12.09 19.80
N ILE A 290 -13.89 11.69 21.02
CA ILE A 290 -14.28 12.65 22.07
C ILE A 290 -13.08 13.54 22.45
N PHE A 291 -11.88 12.97 22.60
CA PHE A 291 -10.67 13.75 22.88
C PHE A 291 -10.37 14.78 21.80
N ILE A 292 -10.50 14.43 20.51
CA ILE A 292 -10.31 15.38 19.40
C ILE A 292 -11.28 16.55 19.50
N ILE A 293 -12.54 16.31 19.84
CA ILE A 293 -13.54 17.37 19.99
C ILE A 293 -13.16 18.30 21.16
N VAL A 294 -12.79 17.73 22.30
CA VAL A 294 -12.37 18.49 23.50
C VAL A 294 -11.14 19.35 23.20
N PHE A 295 -10.09 18.78 22.59
CA PHE A 295 -8.89 19.51 22.22
C PHE A 295 -9.16 20.57 21.14
N SER A 296 -10.06 20.30 20.19
CA SER A 296 -10.48 21.31 19.21
C SER A 296 -11.13 22.53 19.88
N ILE A 297 -12.01 22.31 20.86
CA ILE A 297 -12.65 23.41 21.60
C ILE A 297 -11.62 24.20 22.41
N GLN A 298 -10.66 23.53 23.04
CA GLN A 298 -9.58 24.16 23.79
C GLN A 298 -8.69 25.02 22.88
N GLU A 299 -8.25 24.48 21.73
CA GLU A 299 -7.42 25.22 20.78
C GLU A 299 -8.15 26.42 20.17
N ILE A 300 -9.43 26.29 19.84
CA ILE A 300 -10.24 27.43 19.34
C ILE A 300 -10.33 28.53 20.41
N LYS A 301 -10.45 28.19 21.69
CA LYS A 301 -10.45 29.17 22.78
C LYS A 301 -9.09 29.87 22.90
N LYS A 302 -7.98 29.10 22.93
CA LYS A 302 -6.61 29.66 22.95
C LYS A 302 -6.36 30.60 21.76
N LEU A 303 -6.81 30.22 20.57
CA LEU A 303 -6.65 31.03 19.35
C LEU A 303 -7.44 32.35 19.44
N LYS A 304 -8.66 32.33 20.00
CA LYS A 304 -9.48 33.54 20.20
C LYS A 304 -8.88 34.50 21.22
N GLU A 305 -8.24 33.96 22.27
CA GLU A 305 -7.65 34.75 23.35
C GLU A 305 -6.29 35.34 22.95
N PHE A 306 -5.36 34.53 22.42
CA PHE A 306 -3.99 34.96 22.12
C PHE A 306 -3.80 35.53 20.70
N LYS A 307 -4.74 35.31 19.77
CA LYS A 307 -4.71 35.83 18.38
C LYS A 307 -3.34 35.66 17.71
N PHE A 308 -2.65 36.75 17.35
CA PHE A 308 -1.35 36.73 16.69
C PHE A 308 -0.19 36.30 17.61
N ALA A 309 -0.33 36.45 18.93
CA ALA A 309 0.69 35.98 19.87
C ALA A 309 0.76 34.45 19.93
N TYR A 310 -0.34 33.76 19.60
CA TYR A 310 -0.42 32.29 19.54
C TYR A 310 0.65 31.70 18.62
N PHE A 311 0.82 32.27 17.42
CA PHE A 311 1.74 31.76 16.40
C PHE A 311 3.23 31.98 16.70
N LYS A 312 3.56 32.72 17.75
CA LYS A 312 4.95 32.90 18.20
C LYS A 312 5.45 31.74 19.07
N SER A 313 4.54 30.97 19.67
CA SER A 313 4.90 29.84 20.54
C SER A 313 5.04 28.55 19.73
N ILE A 314 6.17 27.87 19.88
CA ILE A 314 6.44 26.57 19.24
C ILE A 314 5.52 25.49 19.80
N TRP A 315 5.16 25.56 21.09
CA TRP A 315 4.27 24.60 21.75
C TRP A 315 2.87 24.59 21.14
N ASN A 316 2.34 25.78 20.85
CA ASN A 316 1.05 25.95 20.18
C ASN A 316 1.07 25.35 18.77
N TRP A 317 2.16 25.50 18.02
CA TRP A 317 2.32 24.85 16.72
C TRP A 317 2.34 23.32 16.82
N LEU A 318 2.93 22.76 17.87
CA LEU A 318 2.95 21.31 18.11
C LEU A 318 1.56 20.79 18.46
N GLU A 319 0.82 21.48 19.32
CA GLU A 319 -0.57 21.14 19.66
C GLU A 319 -1.48 21.22 18.42
N LEU A 320 -1.34 22.26 17.61
CA LEU A 320 -2.09 22.42 16.36
C LEU A 320 -1.75 21.30 15.36
N LEU A 321 -0.48 20.95 15.19
CA LEU A 321 -0.06 19.87 14.31
C LEU A 321 -0.62 18.52 14.76
N LEU A 322 -0.54 18.22 16.06
CA LEU A 322 -1.09 17.00 16.64
C LEU A 322 -2.60 16.90 16.37
N LEU A 323 -3.33 18.01 16.54
CA LEU A 323 -4.77 18.07 16.29
C LEU A 323 -5.09 17.84 14.80
N VAL A 324 -4.38 18.52 13.90
CA VAL A 324 -4.58 18.38 12.44
C VAL A 324 -4.32 16.94 11.97
N VAL A 325 -3.23 16.32 12.43
CA VAL A 325 -2.91 14.93 12.09
C VAL A 325 -3.96 13.98 12.64
N SER A 326 -4.44 14.22 13.88
CA SER A 326 -5.49 13.40 14.50
C SER A 326 -6.81 13.48 13.73
N ILE A 327 -7.25 14.68 13.35
CA ILE A 327 -8.45 14.89 12.53
C ILE A 327 -8.31 14.19 11.17
N PHE A 328 -7.18 14.38 10.49
CA PHE A 328 -6.92 13.73 9.21
C PHE A 328 -6.96 12.20 9.32
N SER A 329 -6.36 11.64 10.38
CA SER A 329 -6.37 10.20 10.63
C SER A 329 -7.79 9.64 10.82
N GLN A 330 -8.66 10.38 11.52
CA GLN A 330 -10.04 9.96 11.76
C GLN A 330 -10.90 10.05 10.51
N ILE A 331 -10.75 11.12 9.72
CA ILE A 331 -11.43 11.25 8.43
C ILE A 331 -11.04 10.07 7.51
N TRP A 332 -9.74 9.76 7.45
CA TRP A 332 -9.23 8.66 6.64
C TRP A 332 -9.77 7.30 7.13
N LEU A 333 -9.84 7.11 8.45
CA LEU A 333 -10.40 5.90 9.05
C LEU A 333 -11.90 5.75 8.73
N ILE A 334 -12.69 6.81 8.90
CA ILE A 334 -14.12 6.84 8.61
C ILE A 334 -14.36 6.48 7.14
N GLU A 335 -13.59 7.07 6.23
CA GLU A 335 -13.70 6.80 4.80
C GLU A 335 -13.39 5.33 4.45
N ILE A 336 -12.44 4.71 5.14
CA ILE A 336 -12.15 3.28 4.99
C ILE A 336 -13.30 2.42 5.55
N THR A 337 -13.93 2.83 6.65
CA THR A 337 -15.02 2.08 7.29
C THR A 337 -16.38 2.24 6.60
N SER A 338 -16.64 3.37 5.95
CA SER A 338 -17.94 3.69 5.36
C SER A 338 -18.21 3.02 4.00
N GLU A 339 -17.19 2.46 3.34
CA GLU A 339 -17.39 1.68 2.12
C GLU A 339 -18.10 0.34 2.46
N PRO A 340 -19.26 0.04 1.84
CA PRO A 340 -20.05 -1.17 2.13
C PRO A 340 -19.23 -2.44 1.90
N THR A 341 -19.46 -3.50 2.65
CA THR A 341 -18.71 -4.77 2.58
C THR A 341 -19.05 -5.66 1.37
N ASN A 342 -19.57 -5.08 0.28
CA ASN A 342 -19.85 -5.82 -0.94
C ASN A 342 -18.53 -6.11 -1.69
N GLU A 343 -18.44 -7.20 -2.45
CA GLU A 343 -17.19 -7.63 -3.12
C GLU A 343 -16.54 -6.54 -3.98
N GLY A 344 -17.35 -5.72 -4.68
CA GLY A 344 -16.87 -4.60 -5.49
C GLY A 344 -16.23 -3.48 -4.65
N ALA A 345 -16.77 -3.22 -3.46
CA ALA A 345 -16.25 -2.23 -2.54
C ALA A 345 -15.00 -2.75 -1.79
N VAL A 346 -14.89 -4.06 -1.51
CA VAL A 346 -13.63 -4.67 -1.02
C VAL A 346 -12.50 -4.48 -2.05
N LYS A 347 -12.77 -4.64 -3.35
CA LYS A 347 -11.77 -4.37 -4.41
C LYS A 347 -11.35 -2.89 -4.42
N LYS A 348 -12.30 -1.97 -4.26
CA LYS A 348 -12.05 -0.51 -4.21
C LYS A 348 -11.23 -0.12 -2.98
N LYS A 349 -11.56 -0.69 -1.82
CA LYS A 349 -10.85 -0.52 -0.54
C LYS A 349 -9.42 -1.05 -0.60
N LYS A 350 -9.22 -2.25 -1.18
CA LYS A 350 -7.88 -2.81 -1.44
C LYS A 350 -7.03 -1.91 -2.31
N SER A 351 -7.59 -1.43 -3.43
CA SER A 351 -6.93 -0.46 -4.31
C SER A 351 -6.50 0.78 -3.51
N ARG A 352 -7.43 1.43 -2.81
CA ARG A 352 -7.14 2.68 -2.10
C ARG A 352 -6.07 2.54 -1.01
N ILE A 353 -6.16 1.49 -0.19
CA ILE A 353 -5.17 1.20 0.87
C ILE A 353 -3.79 0.90 0.28
N PHE A 354 -3.76 0.19 -0.86
CA PHE A 354 -2.52 -0.07 -1.57
C PHE A 354 -1.85 1.24 -2.01
N TYR A 355 -2.60 2.15 -2.63
CA TYR A 355 -2.05 3.40 -3.16
C TYR A 355 -1.70 4.44 -2.09
N SER A 356 -2.42 4.50 -0.96
CA SER A 356 -2.02 5.33 0.17
C SER A 356 -0.72 4.82 0.82
N SER A 357 -0.54 3.50 0.90
CA SER A 357 0.68 2.89 1.47
C SER A 357 1.90 3.07 0.56
N VAL A 358 1.70 3.15 -0.77
CA VAL A 358 2.76 3.47 -1.76
C VAL A 358 3.34 4.86 -1.51
N ILE A 359 2.54 5.85 -1.12
CA ILE A 359 3.01 7.22 -0.80
C ILE A 359 3.92 7.21 0.45
N TYR A 360 3.66 6.34 1.42
CA TYR A 360 4.45 6.25 2.67
C TYR A 360 5.67 5.31 2.59
N SER A 361 5.65 4.25 1.76
CA SER A 361 6.74 3.25 1.74
C SER A 361 8.02 3.70 1.02
N LYS A 362 8.00 4.85 0.32
CA LYS A 362 9.15 5.36 -0.43
C LYS A 362 10.32 5.83 0.46
N SER A 363 10.12 5.96 1.79
CA SER A 363 11.22 6.33 2.70
C SER A 363 12.08 5.15 3.19
N ARG A 364 11.72 3.87 2.91
CA ARG A 364 12.44 2.69 3.43
C ARG A 364 13.21 1.84 2.41
N LYS A 365 13.29 2.23 1.14
CA LYS A 365 14.02 1.45 0.12
C LYS A 365 15.20 2.23 -0.49
N TYR A 366 16.06 2.78 0.38
CA TYR A 366 17.44 3.08 0.04
C TYR A 366 18.33 2.31 1.01
N GLN A 367 18.66 1.07 0.66
CA GLN A 367 19.89 0.43 1.10
C GLN A 367 20.25 -0.63 0.05
N PRO A 368 21.49 -0.62 -0.47
CA PRO A 368 21.94 -1.47 -1.57
C PRO A 368 21.98 -2.95 -1.20
#